data_AF-A0A496P6F2-F1
#
_entry.id   AF-A0A496P6F2-F1
#
_cell.length_a   1.000
_cell.length_b   1.000
_cell.length_c   1.000
_cell.angle_alpha   90.00
_cell.angle_beta   90.00
_cell.angle_gamma   90.00
#
_symmetry.space_group_name_H-M   'P 1'
#
loop_
_entity.id
_entity.type
_entity.pdbx_description
1 polymer ?
#
loop_
_entity_poly.entity_id
_entity_poly.type
_entity_poly.pdbx_seq_one_letter_code
_entity_poly.pdbx_strand_id
1 'polypeptide(L)'
;DSSIGIEIVNTGYVVDSLGKRQFQAFPEHQIEKIAVLVKDISKRYMIPPTNILAHSDIAPTRKQDPGPLFPWKTLYEKHQIGMWYDEDKKQEFYPSALEDTTTLYEDASFIRKIQSTFKSFGYDIQITGMWDKQTKSVIEAFQYHFRPENYDGILDAETWSILQALAQKYK
;
A
#
# COMPACT_ATOMS: atom_id res chain seq x y z
N ASP A 1 -11.24 13.58 14.70
CA ASP A 1 -10.95 12.16 14.44
C ASP A 1 -12.19 11.37 14.12
N SER A 2 -12.14 10.58 13.05
CA SER A 2 -13.24 9.75 12.55
C SER A 2 -12.76 8.33 12.20
N SER A 3 -11.85 7.77 12.99
CA SER A 3 -11.27 6.43 12.79
C SER A 3 -11.39 5.55 14.05
N ILE A 4 -11.28 4.23 13.85
CA ILE A 4 -11.15 3.23 14.91
C ILE A 4 -9.78 2.57 14.73
N GLY A 5 -8.93 2.63 15.76
CA GLY A 5 -7.62 1.97 15.76
C GLY A 5 -7.70 0.54 16.26
N ILE A 6 -7.01 -0.38 15.59
CA ILE A 6 -6.85 -1.78 16.02
C ILE A 6 -5.35 -2.04 16.15
N GLU A 7 -4.88 -2.23 17.39
CA GLU A 7 -3.49 -2.60 17.67
C GLU A 7 -3.33 -4.11 17.66
N ILE A 8 -2.31 -4.59 16.95
CA ILE A 8 -2.06 -6.01 16.73
C ILE A 8 -0.70 -6.33 17.33
N VAL A 9 -0.66 -7.20 18.34
CA VAL A 9 0.59 -7.61 18.98
C VAL A 9 1.51 -8.27 17.96
N ASN A 10 2.57 -7.56 17.58
CA ASN A 10 3.63 -7.99 16.68
C ASN A 10 4.88 -7.16 17.01
N THR A 11 6.07 -7.75 16.90
CA THR A 11 7.33 -7.05 17.24
C THR A 11 7.79 -6.07 16.17
N GLY A 12 7.05 -5.94 15.06
CA GLY A 12 7.38 -5.09 13.93
C GLY A 12 8.55 -5.67 13.15
N TYR A 13 9.64 -4.92 13.07
CA TYR A 13 10.87 -5.36 12.44
C TYR A 13 12.08 -5.19 13.35
N VAL A 14 13.09 -6.02 13.13
CA VAL A 14 14.46 -5.78 13.59
C VAL A 14 15.31 -5.31 12.42
N VAL A 15 16.41 -4.62 12.71
CA VAL A 15 17.39 -4.23 11.69
C VAL A 15 18.59 -5.15 11.86
N ASP A 16 18.97 -5.85 10.79
CA ASP A 16 20.16 -6.71 10.80
C ASP A 16 21.45 -5.90 10.70
N SER A 17 22.60 -6.59 10.76
CA SER A 17 23.92 -5.97 10.72
C SER A 17 24.23 -5.23 9.42
N LEU A 18 23.44 -5.45 8.35
CA LEU A 18 23.58 -4.78 7.06
C LEU A 18 22.60 -3.60 6.92
N GLY A 19 21.83 -3.28 7.96
CA GLY A 19 20.84 -2.22 7.93
C GLY A 19 19.51 -2.62 7.28
N LYS A 20 19.31 -3.91 6.97
CA LYS A 20 18.08 -4.38 6.34
C LYS A 20 17.01 -4.69 7.40
N ARG A 21 15.78 -4.25 7.13
CA ARG A 21 14.61 -4.54 7.98
C ARG A 21 14.17 -5.99 7.79
N GLN A 22 13.99 -6.70 8.89
CA GLN A 22 13.43 -8.05 8.95
C GLN A 22 12.13 -8.00 9.74
N PHE A 23 11.01 -8.07 9.03
CA PHE A 23 9.66 -8.01 9.62
C PHE A 23 9.24 -9.36 10.19
N GLN A 24 8.41 -9.33 11.22
CA GLN A 24 7.83 -10.52 11.85
C GLN A 24 6.47 -10.85 11.25
N ALA A 25 6.28 -12.10 10.82
CA ALA A 25 4.99 -12.57 10.33
C ALA A 25 3.93 -12.62 11.45
N PHE A 26 2.67 -12.42 11.08
CA PHE A 26 1.52 -12.50 11.98
C PHE A 26 1.01 -13.94 12.06
N PRO A 27 0.79 -14.51 13.26
CA PRO A 27 0.18 -15.83 13.39
C PRO A 27 -1.22 -15.89 12.78
N GLU A 28 -1.56 -16.98 12.09
CA GLU A 28 -2.85 -17.14 11.40
C GLU A 28 -4.05 -16.91 12.34
N HIS A 29 -4.01 -17.45 13.57
CA HIS A 29 -5.07 -17.27 14.56
C HIS A 29 -5.32 -15.80 14.94
N GLN A 30 -4.32 -14.92 14.81
CA GLN A 30 -4.46 -13.49 15.06
C GLN A 30 -5.20 -12.82 13.88
N ILE A 31 -4.86 -13.20 12.65
CA ILE A 31 -5.50 -12.72 11.43
C ILE A 31 -6.98 -13.10 11.38
N GLU A 32 -7.33 -14.32 11.77
CA GLU A 32 -8.73 -14.76 11.85
C GLU A 32 -9.54 -13.92 12.85
N LYS A 33 -8.98 -13.62 14.03
CA LYS A 33 -9.63 -12.75 15.02
C LYS A 33 -9.81 -11.32 14.51
N ILE A 34 -8.80 -10.79 13.82
CA ILE A 34 -8.87 -9.46 13.18
C ILE A 34 -9.98 -9.46 12.13
N ALA A 35 -10.07 -10.50 11.30
CA ALA A 35 -11.08 -10.58 10.26
C ALA A 35 -12.52 -10.54 10.84
N VAL A 36 -12.78 -11.26 11.93
CA VAL A 36 -14.07 -11.21 12.64
C VAL A 36 -14.36 -9.81 13.17
N LEU A 37 -13.39 -9.19 13.86
CA LEU A 37 -13.54 -7.85 14.45
C LEU A 37 -13.78 -6.77 13.38
N VAL A 38 -12.98 -6.76 12.32
CA VAL A 38 -13.06 -5.77 11.24
C VAL A 38 -14.38 -5.90 10.49
N LYS A 39 -14.89 -7.11 10.25
CA LYS A 39 -16.22 -7.32 9.64
C LYS A 39 -17.35 -6.71 10.47
N ASP A 40 -17.33 -6.95 11.78
CA ASP A 40 -18.34 -6.41 12.69
C ASP A 40 -18.31 -4.87 12.72
N ILE A 41 -17.11 -4.28 12.86
CA ILE A 41 -16.91 -2.82 12.86
C ILE A 41 -17.33 -2.21 11.50
N SER A 42 -16.83 -2.75 10.39
CA SER A 42 -17.13 -2.25 9.05
C SER A 42 -18.63 -2.29 8.76
N LYS A 43 -19.32 -3.38 9.15
CA LYS A 43 -20.77 -3.49 9.00
C LYS A 43 -21.52 -2.47 9.87
N ARG A 44 -21.14 -2.33 11.14
CA ARG A 44 -21.83 -1.44 12.09
C ARG A 44 -21.74 0.03 11.69
N TYR A 45 -20.60 0.44 11.17
CA TYR A 45 -20.33 1.85 10.83
C TYR A 45 -20.35 2.11 9.31
N MET A 46 -20.75 1.12 8.50
CA MET A 46 -20.80 1.21 7.04
C MET A 46 -19.47 1.69 6.44
N ILE A 47 -18.35 1.21 6.98
CA ILE A 47 -17.01 1.62 6.53
C ILE A 47 -16.75 1.00 5.16
N PRO A 48 -16.52 1.81 4.10
CA PRO A 48 -16.22 1.26 2.78
C PRO A 48 -14.87 0.53 2.81
N PRO A 49 -14.67 -0.51 1.97
CA PRO A 49 -13.43 -1.30 2.01
C PRO A 49 -12.16 -0.47 1.76
N THR A 50 -12.27 0.63 1.00
CA THR A 50 -11.20 1.59 0.73
C THR A 50 -10.74 2.38 1.96
N ASN A 51 -11.49 2.32 3.06
CA ASN A 51 -11.18 3.02 4.31
C ASN A 51 -10.68 2.06 5.41
N ILE A 52 -10.34 0.83 5.05
CA ILE A 52 -9.64 -0.13 5.90
C ILE A 52 -8.17 -0.07 5.49
N LEU A 53 -7.40 0.74 6.21
CA LEU A 53 -6.06 1.19 5.80
C LEU A 53 -5.01 0.83 6.84
N ALA A 54 -3.76 0.75 6.39
CA ALA A 54 -2.60 0.73 7.26
C ALA A 54 -2.38 2.11 7.91
N HIS A 55 -1.64 2.14 9.01
CA HIS A 55 -1.14 3.39 9.56
C HIS A 55 -0.12 4.04 8.62
N SER A 56 0.67 3.23 7.92
CA SER A 56 1.59 3.67 6.87
C SER A 56 0.88 4.35 5.70
N ASP A 57 -0.36 3.97 5.37
CA ASP A 57 -1.11 4.61 4.27
C ASP A 57 -1.50 6.05 4.62
N ILE A 58 -1.84 6.27 5.91
CA ILE A 58 -2.28 7.57 6.43
C ILE A 58 -1.08 8.46 6.78
N ALA A 59 0.02 7.88 7.25
CA ALA A 59 1.20 8.60 7.72
C ALA A 59 2.52 8.02 7.15
N PRO A 60 2.69 7.99 5.82
CA PRO A 60 3.77 7.25 5.15
C PRO A 60 5.18 7.73 5.55
N THR A 61 5.33 9.00 5.91
CA THR A 61 6.63 9.57 6.33
C THR A 61 7.00 9.27 7.78
N ARG A 62 6.06 8.72 8.57
CA ARG A 62 6.23 8.54 10.03
C ARG A 62 5.98 7.11 10.51
N LYS A 63 5.24 6.31 9.76
CA LYS A 63 4.69 5.02 10.22
C LYS A 63 4.94 3.93 9.18
N GLN A 64 5.23 2.74 9.68
CA GLN A 64 5.51 1.55 8.87
C GLN A 64 4.53 0.41 9.19
N ASP A 65 3.74 0.53 10.25
CA ASP A 65 2.78 -0.47 10.70
C ASP A 65 1.54 -0.54 9.80
N PRO A 66 1.02 -1.75 9.52
CA PRO A 66 1.40 -3.05 10.11
C PRO A 66 2.56 -3.77 9.38
N GLY A 67 3.16 -3.14 8.36
CA GLY A 67 4.29 -3.66 7.61
C GLY A 67 3.92 -4.64 6.49
N PRO A 68 4.89 -5.04 5.65
CA PRO A 68 4.66 -5.85 4.45
C PRO A 68 4.24 -7.30 4.75
N LEU A 69 4.43 -7.79 5.97
CA LEU A 69 4.01 -9.15 6.34
C LEU A 69 2.58 -9.21 6.89
N PHE A 70 1.88 -8.08 6.99
CA PHE A 70 0.46 -8.09 7.28
C PHE A 70 -0.31 -8.56 6.03
N PRO A 71 -1.15 -9.60 6.12
CA PRO A 71 -1.62 -10.32 4.95
C PRO A 71 -2.88 -9.68 4.33
N TRP A 72 -2.73 -8.46 3.81
CA TRP A 72 -3.82 -7.70 3.17
C TRP A 72 -4.54 -8.48 2.07
N LYS A 73 -3.80 -9.14 1.18
CA LYS A 73 -4.37 -10.00 0.13
C LYS A 73 -5.22 -11.13 0.71
N THR A 74 -4.79 -11.76 1.80
CA THR A 74 -5.56 -12.82 2.48
C THR A 74 -6.86 -12.26 3.07
N LEU A 75 -6.80 -11.09 3.71
CA LEU A 75 -8.00 -10.40 4.21
C LEU A 75 -9.00 -10.11 3.08
N TYR A 76 -8.52 -9.64 1.94
CA TYR A 76 -9.38 -9.40 0.77
C TYR A 76 -9.96 -10.69 0.19
N GLU A 77 -9.11 -11.67 -0.15
CA GLU A 77 -9.54 -12.89 -0.85
C GLU A 77 -10.41 -13.81 0.01
N LYS A 78 -9.98 -14.10 1.25
CA LYS A 78 -10.68 -15.05 2.12
C LYS A 78 -11.82 -14.39 2.89
N HIS A 79 -11.64 -13.14 3.30
CA HIS A 79 -12.57 -12.48 4.21
C HIS A 79 -13.32 -11.30 3.58
N GLN A 80 -13.03 -10.88 2.35
CA GLN A 80 -13.71 -9.75 1.70
C GLN A 80 -13.56 -8.46 2.52
N ILE A 81 -12.37 -8.26 3.10
CA ILE A 81 -12.00 -7.10 3.91
C ILE A 81 -10.94 -6.28 3.17
N GLY A 82 -11.13 -4.96 3.12
CA GLY A 82 -10.18 -4.05 2.48
C GLY A 82 -10.31 -4.03 0.95
N MET A 83 -9.29 -3.50 0.30
CA MET A 83 -9.24 -3.36 -1.16
C MET A 83 -8.06 -4.13 -1.75
N TRP A 84 -8.21 -4.60 -2.98
CA TRP A 84 -7.16 -5.23 -3.76
C TRP A 84 -7.41 -5.04 -5.25
N TYR A 85 -6.34 -5.03 -6.04
CA TYR A 85 -6.43 -4.89 -7.50
C TYR A 85 -6.86 -6.21 -8.15
N ASP A 86 -7.38 -6.11 -9.37
CA ASP A 86 -7.61 -7.28 -10.21
C ASP A 86 -6.33 -7.59 -11.01
N GLU A 87 -5.86 -8.83 -10.96
CA GLU A 87 -4.59 -9.23 -11.59
C GLU A 87 -4.61 -8.96 -13.10
N ASP A 88 -5.73 -9.26 -13.78
CA ASP A 88 -5.87 -9.01 -15.22
C ASP A 88 -5.72 -7.53 -15.57
N LYS A 89 -6.21 -6.62 -14.72
CA LYS A 89 -6.05 -5.18 -14.91
C LYS A 89 -4.63 -4.71 -14.66
N LYS A 90 -3.95 -5.27 -13.66
CA LYS A 90 -2.51 -5.03 -13.47
C LYS A 90 -1.73 -5.44 -14.73
N GLN A 91 -2.01 -6.63 -15.27
CA GLN A 91 -1.34 -7.15 -16.47
C GLN A 91 -1.64 -6.30 -17.72
N GLU A 92 -2.87 -5.79 -17.87
CA GLU A 92 -3.23 -4.87 -18.95
C GLU A 92 -2.41 -3.56 -18.90
N PHE A 93 -2.16 -3.04 -17.70
CA PHE A 93 -1.37 -1.82 -17.50
C PHE A 93 0.14 -2.02 -17.53
N TYR A 94 0.63 -3.25 -17.34
CA TYR A 94 2.07 -3.51 -17.16
C TYR A 94 2.95 -3.10 -18.34
N PRO A 95 2.59 -3.38 -19.62
CA PRO A 95 3.44 -3.00 -20.76
C PRO A 95 3.69 -1.50 -20.85
N SER A 96 2.64 -0.68 -20.71
CA SER A 96 2.79 0.78 -20.73
C SER A 96 3.51 1.29 -19.48
N ALA A 97 3.29 0.67 -18.32
CA ALA A 97 4.02 1.02 -17.10
C ALA A 97 5.52 0.72 -17.23
N LEU A 98 5.91 -0.36 -17.91
CA LEU A 98 7.29 -0.71 -18.18
C LEU A 98 7.96 0.31 -19.13
N GLU A 99 7.26 0.71 -20.19
CA GLU A 99 7.74 1.76 -21.10
C GLU A 99 7.90 3.11 -20.37
N ASP A 100 6.87 3.54 -19.64
CA ASP A 100 6.85 4.77 -18.82
C ASP A 100 8.06 4.79 -17.87
N THR A 101 8.23 3.73 -17.07
CA THR A 101 9.29 3.67 -16.05
C THR A 101 10.70 3.48 -16.63
N THR A 102 10.83 2.97 -17.85
CA THR A 102 12.13 2.84 -18.51
C THR A 102 12.56 4.16 -19.16
N THR A 103 11.62 4.89 -19.77
CA THR A 103 11.92 6.03 -20.64
C THR A 103 11.74 7.38 -19.95
N LEU A 104 10.83 7.47 -18.98
CA LEU A 104 10.41 8.73 -18.36
C LEU A 104 10.81 8.82 -16.87
N TYR A 105 11.62 7.90 -16.35
CA TYR A 105 11.87 7.81 -14.90
C TYR A 105 12.33 9.12 -14.27
N GLU A 106 13.24 9.83 -14.93
CA GLU A 106 13.78 11.11 -14.48
C GLU A 106 12.99 12.33 -15.00
N ASP A 107 11.93 12.12 -15.79
CA ASP A 107 11.10 13.19 -16.32
C ASP A 107 10.19 13.78 -15.24
N ALA A 108 10.34 15.08 -14.99
CA ALA A 108 9.57 15.75 -13.93
C ALA A 108 8.05 15.72 -14.16
N SER A 109 7.57 15.67 -15.41
CA SER A 109 6.14 15.59 -15.71
C SER A 109 5.58 14.21 -15.39
N PHE A 110 6.33 13.15 -15.67
CA PHE A 110 6.02 11.78 -15.25
C PHE A 110 6.00 11.66 -13.72
N ILE A 111 7.00 12.19 -13.03
CA ILE A 111 7.02 12.18 -11.56
C ILE A 111 5.78 12.89 -10.98
N ARG A 112 5.39 14.05 -11.54
CA ARG A 112 4.17 14.78 -11.14
C ARG A 112 2.91 13.97 -11.40
N LYS A 113 2.83 13.21 -12.50
CA LYS A 113 1.72 12.28 -12.80
C LYS A 113 1.60 11.23 -11.70
N ILE A 114 2.69 10.55 -11.37
CA ILE A 114 2.73 9.53 -10.30
C ILE A 114 2.28 10.11 -8.95
N GLN A 115 2.86 11.24 -8.55
CA GLN A 115 2.49 11.93 -7.30
C GLN A 115 1.02 12.34 -7.27
N SER A 116 0.48 12.80 -8.41
CA SER A 116 -0.94 13.16 -8.54
C SER A 116 -1.84 11.94 -8.46
N THR A 117 -1.45 10.79 -9.02
CA THR A 117 -2.21 9.54 -8.93
C THR A 117 -2.23 9.02 -7.49
N PHE A 118 -1.09 9.01 -6.77
CA PHE A 118 -1.07 8.67 -5.35
C PHE A 118 -1.96 9.59 -4.51
N LYS A 119 -1.91 10.90 -4.77
CA LYS A 119 -2.75 11.89 -4.09
C LYS A 119 -4.24 11.65 -4.34
N SER A 120 -4.63 11.40 -5.58
CA SER A 120 -6.02 11.08 -5.96
C SER A 120 -6.50 9.77 -5.33
N PHE A 121 -5.60 8.79 -5.26
CA PHE A 121 -5.89 7.50 -4.62
C PHE A 121 -6.15 7.65 -3.12
N GLY A 122 -5.40 8.52 -2.44
CA GLY A 122 -5.70 8.95 -1.06
C GLY A 122 -4.50 9.20 -0.16
N TYR A 123 -3.26 9.09 -0.67
CA TYR A 123 -2.06 9.34 0.12
C TYR A 123 -1.83 10.84 0.32
N ASP A 124 -1.36 11.22 1.51
CA ASP A 124 -0.86 12.58 1.75
C ASP A 124 0.52 12.75 1.10
N ILE A 125 0.54 13.41 -0.06
CA ILE A 125 1.73 13.64 -0.87
C ILE A 125 1.68 15.00 -1.56
N GLN A 126 2.83 15.66 -1.65
CA GLN A 126 3.01 16.91 -2.39
C GLN A 126 3.52 16.63 -3.81
N ILE A 127 3.05 17.41 -4.78
CA ILE A 127 3.41 17.27 -6.20
C ILE A 127 4.65 18.12 -6.49
N THR A 128 5.83 17.58 -6.18
CA THR A 128 7.12 18.27 -6.32
C THR A 128 7.76 18.06 -7.69
N GLY A 129 7.45 16.96 -8.38
CA GLY A 129 8.12 16.54 -9.61
C GLY A 129 9.52 15.97 -9.38
N MET A 130 9.82 15.49 -8.17
CA MET A 130 11.08 14.86 -7.79
C MET A 130 10.85 13.57 -7.01
N TRP A 131 11.75 12.59 -7.15
CA TRP A 131 11.82 11.41 -6.28
C TRP A 131 12.37 11.76 -4.88
N ASP A 132 11.73 12.72 -4.23
CA ASP A 132 12.09 13.20 -2.90
C ASP A 132 11.75 12.16 -1.80
N LYS A 133 12.17 12.45 -0.56
CA LYS A 133 11.96 11.54 0.58
C LYS A 133 10.48 11.20 0.79
N GLN A 134 9.57 12.18 0.66
CA GLN A 134 8.14 11.92 0.85
C GLN A 134 7.55 11.04 -0.26
N THR A 135 7.99 11.21 -1.50
CA THR A 135 7.59 10.34 -2.61
C THR A 135 8.05 8.90 -2.38
N LYS A 136 9.31 8.69 -1.99
CA LYS A 136 9.83 7.35 -1.65
C LYS A 136 9.09 6.71 -0.48
N SER A 137 8.78 7.46 0.57
CA SER A 137 7.98 6.98 1.71
C SER A 137 6.57 6.57 1.32
N VAL A 138 5.91 7.31 0.42
CA VAL A 138 4.57 6.96 -0.09
C VAL A 138 4.62 5.69 -0.93
N ILE A 139 5.63 5.55 -1.81
CA ILE A 139 5.82 4.34 -2.61
C ILE A 139 6.06 3.12 -1.70
N GLU A 140 6.91 3.25 -0.69
CA GLU A 140 7.20 2.18 0.27
C GLU A 140 5.93 1.76 1.05
N ALA A 141 5.17 2.72 1.57
CA ALA A 141 3.92 2.44 2.27
C ALA A 141 2.91 1.72 1.37
N PHE A 142 2.79 2.16 0.13
CA PHE A 142 1.95 1.50 -0.86
C PHE A 142 2.41 0.08 -1.17
N GLN A 143 3.72 -0.15 -1.30
CA GLN A 143 4.28 -1.48 -1.50
C GLN A 143 4.04 -2.39 -0.29
N TYR A 144 4.14 -1.89 0.95
CA TYR A 144 3.76 -2.66 2.14
C TYR A 144 2.34 -3.19 2.07
N HIS A 145 1.41 -2.38 1.56
CA HIS A 145 0.02 -2.78 1.47
C HIS A 145 -0.23 -3.68 0.26
N PHE A 146 0.18 -3.27 -0.94
CA PHE A 146 -0.27 -3.86 -2.21
C PHE A 146 0.78 -4.65 -2.98
N ARG A 147 2.06 -4.59 -2.60
CA ARG A 147 3.15 -5.34 -3.25
C ARG A 147 4.23 -5.77 -2.25
N PRO A 148 3.87 -6.60 -1.26
CA PRO A 148 4.78 -6.95 -0.16
C PRO A 148 6.01 -7.78 -0.59
N GLU A 149 6.05 -8.26 -1.83
CA GLU A 149 7.18 -8.98 -2.41
C GLU A 149 8.39 -8.08 -2.66
N ASN A 150 8.17 -6.78 -2.94
CA ASN A 150 9.24 -5.77 -3.03
C ASN A 150 8.75 -4.39 -2.59
N TYR A 151 9.37 -3.89 -1.52
CA TYR A 151 9.01 -2.67 -0.79
C TYR A 151 10.20 -1.73 -0.55
N ASP A 152 11.08 -1.61 -1.54
CA ASP A 152 12.28 -0.77 -1.48
C ASP A 152 12.01 0.76 -1.57
N GLY A 153 10.76 1.17 -1.77
CA GLY A 153 10.37 2.57 -1.92
C GLY A 153 10.77 3.18 -3.26
N ILE A 154 11.12 2.35 -4.24
CA ILE A 154 11.47 2.73 -5.61
C ILE A 154 10.27 2.42 -6.51
N LEU A 155 9.83 3.39 -7.32
CA LEU A 155 8.77 3.11 -8.29
C LEU A 155 9.32 2.16 -9.36
N ASP A 156 8.63 1.05 -9.60
CA ASP A 156 8.86 0.19 -10.75
C ASP A 156 7.56 -0.04 -11.53
N ALA A 157 7.66 -0.71 -12.68
CA ALA A 157 6.52 -0.98 -13.56
C ALA A 157 5.38 -1.74 -12.86
N GLU A 158 5.72 -2.65 -11.94
CA GLU A 158 4.73 -3.41 -11.19
C GLU A 158 4.00 -2.53 -10.16
N THR A 159 4.73 -1.75 -9.37
CA THR A 159 4.13 -0.79 -8.44
C THR A 159 3.24 0.20 -9.19
N TRP A 160 3.67 0.68 -10.35
CA TRP A 160 2.89 1.61 -11.16
C TRP A 160 1.62 0.98 -11.73
N SER A 161 1.71 -0.23 -12.31
CA SER A 161 0.54 -0.95 -12.84
C SER A 161 -0.47 -1.34 -11.76
N ILE A 162 -0.01 -1.70 -10.55
CA ILE A 162 -0.87 -1.94 -9.39
C ILE A 162 -1.63 -0.66 -9.01
N LEU A 163 -0.95 0.49 -8.93
CA LEU A 163 -1.61 1.76 -8.62
C LEU A 163 -2.65 2.15 -9.68
N GLN A 164 -2.35 1.96 -10.97
CA GLN A 164 -3.32 2.21 -12.04
C GLN A 164 -4.54 1.29 -11.95
N ALA A 165 -4.34 -0.01 -11.68
CA ALA A 165 -5.42 -0.97 -11.52
C ALA A 165 -6.32 -0.65 -10.30
N LEU A 166 -5.72 -0.28 -9.16
CA LEU A 166 -6.46 0.16 -7.98
C LEU A 166 -7.23 1.46 -8.23
N ALA A 167 -6.58 2.45 -8.86
CA ALA A 167 -7.22 3.71 -9.20
C ALA A 167 -8.43 3.48 -10.10
N GLN A 168 -8.32 2.69 -11.16
CA GLN A 168 -9.45 2.37 -12.04
C GLN A 168 -10.60 1.66 -11.31
N LYS A 169 -10.29 0.80 -10.34
CA LYS A 169 -11.29 -0.01 -9.64
C LYS A 169 -12.03 0.77 -8.54
N TYR A 170 -11.39 1.76 -7.93
CA TYR A 170 -11.88 2.39 -6.70
C TYR A 170 -11.98 3.92 -6.76
N LYS A 171 -11.63 4.57 -7.88
CA LYS A 171 -11.71 6.02 -8.09
C LYS A 171 -12.32 6.36 -9.45
#